data_AF-A0A436BH23-F1
#
_entry.id   AF-A0A436BH23-F1
#
_cell.length_a   1.000
_cell.length_b   1.000
_cell.length_c   1.000
_cell.angle_alpha   90.00
_cell.angle_beta   90.00
_cell.angle_gamma   90.00
#
_symmetry.space_group_name_H-M   'P 1'
#
loop_
_entity.id
_entity.type
_entity.pdbx_description
1 polymer ?
#
loop_
_entity_poly.entity_id
_entity_poly.type
_entity_poly.pdbx_seq_one_letter_code
_entity_poly.pdbx_strand_id
1 'polypeptide(L)'
;YLLTSDGAGNLATSSVDLAGLEAGLGGLTGELAQTRTEARQGIAAAIAMTTAPMPSAPGRTSWATNLGYFKGETAFGASLAHRLDLFDEPFAVTAGYAYGGGESHAARIGLAGEF
;
A
#
# COMPACT_ATOMS: atom_id res chain seq x y z
N TYR A 1 31.99 -6.64 33.08
CA TYR A 1 32.73 -7.39 32.05
C TYR A 1 33.96 -6.56 31.71
N LEU A 2 35.17 -7.08 31.91
CA LEU A 2 36.42 -6.34 31.64
C LEU A 2 36.82 -6.58 30.19
N LEU A 3 36.76 -5.52 29.39
CA LEU A 3 37.32 -5.49 28.03
C LEU A 3 38.80 -5.12 28.16
N THR A 4 39.69 -5.99 27.71
CA THR A 4 41.12 -5.69 27.59
C THR A 4 41.50 -5.81 26.13
N SER A 5 42.41 -4.96 25.67
CA SER A 5 43.04 -5.27 24.41
C SER A 5 44.52 -4.90 24.37
N ASP A 6 45.21 -5.61 23.47
CA ASP A 6 46.65 -5.68 23.31
C ASP A 6 47.12 -5.03 22.00
N GLY A 7 48.42 -5.14 21.75
CA GLY A 7 49.17 -4.40 20.72
C GLY A 7 48.74 -4.61 19.25
N ALA A 8 47.71 -5.41 18.98
CA ALA A 8 47.16 -5.66 17.65
C ALA A 8 45.76 -5.05 17.39
N GLY A 9 45.10 -4.42 18.39
CA GLY A 9 43.75 -3.89 18.17
C GLY A 9 42.98 -3.60 19.46
N ASN A 10 43.25 -2.41 19.99
CA ASN A 10 42.67 -1.65 21.13
C ASN A 10 41.12 -1.70 21.39
N LEU A 11 40.37 -2.81 21.41
CA LEU A 11 38.89 -2.77 21.57
C LEU A 11 38.41 -2.10 22.88
N ALA A 12 39.25 -2.05 23.92
CA ALA A 12 38.92 -1.40 25.19
C ALA A 12 39.11 0.13 25.19
N THR A 13 39.76 0.68 24.16
CA THR A 13 39.93 2.14 23.93
C THR A 13 39.03 2.65 22.80
N SER A 14 38.56 1.76 21.92
CA SER A 14 37.50 2.10 20.97
C SER A 14 36.19 2.29 21.74
N SER A 15 35.68 3.52 21.79
CA SER A 15 34.40 3.84 22.42
C SER A 15 33.26 3.26 21.59
N VAL A 16 33.02 1.96 21.71
CA VAL A 16 31.86 1.32 21.08
C VAL A 16 30.63 1.73 21.89
N ASP A 17 29.80 2.60 21.32
CA ASP A 17 28.51 2.97 21.89
C ASP A 17 27.51 1.82 21.71
N LEU A 18 27.59 0.82 22.60
CA LEU A 18 26.69 -0.33 22.62
C LEU A 18 25.24 0.08 22.83
N ALA A 19 25.00 1.12 23.64
CA ALA A 19 23.66 1.64 23.88
C ALA A 19 23.08 2.30 22.62
N GLY A 20 23.89 3.09 21.90
CA GLY A 20 23.53 3.66 20.61
C GLY A 20 23.29 2.58 19.54
N LEU A 21 24.08 1.50 19.54
CA LEU A 21 23.88 0.37 18.64
C LEU A 21 22.60 -0.40 18.94
N GLU A 22 22.32 -0.71 20.21
CA GLU A 22 21.09 -1.37 20.65
C GLU A 22 19.86 -0.53 20.30
N ALA A 23 19.92 0.78 20.53
CA ALA A 23 18.87 1.71 20.13
C ALA A 23 18.67 1.75 18.61
N GLY A 24 19.76 1.78 17.84
CA GLY A 24 19.72 1.76 16.37
C GLY A 24 19.13 0.46 15.81
N LEU A 25 19.51 -0.69 16.37
CA LEU A 25 18.93 -1.99 16.01
C LEU A 25 17.44 -2.07 16.38
N GLY A 26 17.06 -1.53 17.54
CA GLY A 26 15.66 -1.39 17.95
C GLY A 26 14.85 -0.54 16.96
N GLY A 27 15.39 0.61 16.56
CA GLY A 27 14.77 1.47 15.53
C GLY A 27 14.58 0.76 14.21
N LEU A 28 15.63 0.10 13.69
CA LEU A 28 15.58 -0.63 12.43
C LEU A 28 14.57 -1.78 12.45
N THR A 29 14.54 -2.57 13.52
CA THR A 29 13.56 -3.68 13.63
C THR A 29 12.12 -3.17 13.66
N GLY A 30 11.87 -2.02 14.30
CA GLY A 30 10.57 -1.33 14.26
C GLY A 30 10.21 -0.86 12.86
N GLU A 31 11.13 -0.18 12.17
CA GLU A 31 10.92 0.32 10.81
C GLU A 31 10.65 -0.81 9.81
N LEU A 32 11.36 -1.94 9.94
CA LEU A 32 11.11 -3.14 9.12
C LEU A 32 9.72 -3.73 9.37
N ALA A 33 9.26 -3.76 10.62
CA ALA A 33 7.91 -4.23 10.93
C ALA A 33 6.84 -3.29 10.33
N GLN A 34 7.03 -1.97 10.46
CA GLN A 34 6.13 -0.98 9.89
C GLN A 34 6.07 -1.07 8.36
N THR A 35 7.23 -1.13 7.71
CA THR A 35 7.35 -1.27 6.25
C THR A 35 6.63 -2.53 5.76
N ARG A 36 6.76 -3.64 6.51
CA ARG A 36 6.09 -4.89 6.17
C ARG A 36 4.57 -4.79 6.30
N THR A 37 4.07 -4.08 7.31
CA THR A 37 2.64 -3.83 7.50
C THR A 37 2.11 -2.95 6.37
N GLU A 38 2.76 -1.82 6.10
CA GLU A 38 2.38 -0.88 5.03
C GLU A 38 2.33 -1.59 3.66
N ALA A 39 3.34 -2.40 3.33
CA ALA A 39 3.36 -3.16 2.09
C ALA A 39 2.17 -4.14 1.98
N ARG A 40 1.79 -4.82 3.07
CA ARG A 40 0.64 -5.74 3.07
C ARG A 40 -0.69 -5.00 2.96
N GLN A 41 -0.82 -3.86 3.64
CA GLN A 41 -1.99 -2.98 3.56
C GLN A 41 -2.17 -2.44 2.14
N GLY A 42 -1.09 -2.00 1.49
CA GLY A 42 -1.11 -1.59 0.08
C GLY A 42 -1.56 -2.71 -0.86
N ILE A 43 -1.09 -3.94 -0.67
CA ILE A 43 -1.54 -5.10 -1.46
C ILE A 43 -3.02 -5.41 -1.20
N ALA A 44 -3.46 -5.41 0.06
CA ALA A 44 -4.86 -5.61 0.40
C ALA A 44 -5.74 -4.53 -0.25
N ALA A 45 -5.31 -3.27 -0.24
CA ALA A 45 -5.99 -2.16 -0.91
C ALA A 45 -6.08 -2.37 -2.42
N ALA A 46 -5.01 -2.84 -3.07
CA ALA A 46 -5.03 -3.17 -4.49
C ALA A 46 -6.03 -4.30 -4.81
N ILE A 47 -6.12 -5.33 -3.97
CA ILE A 47 -7.12 -6.40 -4.11
C ILE A 47 -8.54 -5.85 -3.93
N ALA A 48 -8.74 -4.94 -2.98
CA ALA A 48 -10.04 -4.31 -2.74
C ALA A 48 -10.46 -3.33 -3.85
N MET A 49 -9.51 -2.83 -4.65
CA MET A 49 -9.74 -1.86 -5.71
C MET A 49 -10.23 -2.52 -7.01
N THR A 50 -11.45 -3.03 -6.99
CA THR A 50 -12.07 -3.64 -8.18
C THR A 50 -12.53 -2.59 -9.19
N THR A 51 -12.87 -3.02 -10.41
CA THR A 51 -13.46 -2.12 -11.41
C THR A 51 -14.97 -2.19 -11.37
N ALA A 52 -15.64 -1.03 -11.36
CA ALA A 52 -17.09 -0.98 -11.51
C ALA A 52 -17.48 -1.40 -12.94
N PRO A 53 -18.53 -2.24 -13.10
CA PRO A 53 -18.93 -2.74 -14.41
C PRO A 53 -19.44 -1.62 -15.32
N MET A 54 -19.42 -1.84 -16.64
CA MET A 54 -19.95 -0.88 -17.61
C MET A 54 -21.42 -0.51 -17.28
N PRO A 55 -21.77 0.79 -17.19
CA PRO A 55 -23.15 1.19 -17.01
C PRO A 55 -24.07 0.74 -18.17
N SER A 56 -25.29 0.34 -17.82
CA SER A 56 -26.28 -0.22 -18.77
C SER A 56 -26.68 0.69 -19.93
N ALA A 57 -26.63 2.01 -19.76
CA ALA A 57 -26.97 2.98 -20.80
C ALA A 57 -26.05 4.20 -20.75
N PRO A 58 -25.94 4.96 -21.87
CA PRO A 58 -25.23 6.25 -21.89
C PRO A 58 -25.74 7.21 -20.81
N GLY A 59 -24.84 7.99 -20.22
CA GLY A 59 -25.12 8.94 -19.14
C GLY A 59 -25.34 8.30 -17.76
N ARG A 60 -25.27 6.97 -17.64
CA ARG A 60 -25.44 6.28 -16.34
C ARG A 60 -24.11 6.08 -15.62
N THR A 61 -24.21 6.00 -14.29
CA THR A 61 -23.10 5.65 -13.40
C THR A 61 -23.37 4.32 -12.71
N SER A 62 -22.37 3.45 -12.71
CA SER A 62 -22.33 2.23 -11.91
C SER A 62 -21.30 2.38 -10.79
N TRP A 63 -21.45 1.58 -9.74
CA TRP A 63 -20.52 1.54 -8.63
C TRP A 63 -20.28 0.09 -8.19
N ALA A 64 -19.13 -0.15 -7.58
CA ALA A 64 -18.77 -1.42 -6.97
C ALA A 64 -17.99 -1.15 -5.68
N THR A 65 -18.21 -1.97 -4.66
CA THR A 65 -17.45 -1.92 -3.41
C THR A 65 -16.98 -3.32 -3.06
N ASN A 66 -15.75 -3.44 -2.57
CA ASN A 66 -15.13 -4.72 -2.29
C ASN A 66 -14.26 -4.65 -1.03
N LEU A 67 -14.02 -5.83 -0.46
CA LEU A 67 -13.05 -6.02 0.60
C LEU A 67 -11.86 -6.81 0.05
N GLY A 68 -10.66 -6.43 0.47
CA GLY A 68 -9.41 -7.12 0.17
C GLY A 68 -8.83 -7.71 1.44
N TYR A 69 -8.17 -8.86 1.33
CA TYR A 69 -7.45 -9.47 2.43
C TYR A 69 -6.09 -9.99 1.94
N PHE A 70 -5.03 -9.65 2.67
CA PHE A 70 -3.70 -10.13 2.36
C PHE A 70 -2.83 -10.27 3.61
N LYS A 71 -2.38 -11.49 3.90
CA LYS A 71 -1.41 -11.80 4.97
C LYS A 71 -1.74 -11.13 6.33
N GLY A 72 -3.00 -11.17 6.73
CA GLY A 72 -3.48 -10.61 8.01
C GLY A 72 -4.03 -9.19 7.93
N GLU A 73 -3.77 -8.47 6.83
CA GLU A 73 -4.32 -7.12 6.61
C GLU A 73 -5.62 -7.20 5.82
N THR A 74 -6.56 -6.31 6.14
CA THR A 74 -7.83 -6.15 5.43
C THR A 74 -7.95 -4.75 4.87
N ALA A 75 -8.58 -4.63 3.71
CA ALA A 75 -8.81 -3.35 3.04
C ALA A 75 -10.23 -3.23 2.54
N PHE A 76 -10.68 -2.00 2.34
CA PHE A 76 -11.95 -1.68 1.69
C PHE A 76 -11.70 -0.81 0.46
N GLY A 77 -12.42 -1.09 -0.63
CA GLY A 77 -12.32 -0.34 -1.88
C GLY A 77 -13.69 -0.04 -2.46
N ALA A 78 -13.77 1.09 -3.16
CA ALA A 78 -14.94 1.53 -3.88
C ALA A 78 -14.53 2.06 -5.26
N SER A 79 -15.30 1.73 -6.27
CA SER A 79 -15.09 2.15 -7.64
C SER A 79 -16.38 2.58 -8.29
N LEU A 80 -16.24 3.44 -9.29
CA LEU A 80 -17.33 4.00 -10.07
C LEU A 80 -16.96 4.01 -11.54
N ALA A 81 -17.94 3.82 -12.40
CA ALA A 81 -17.81 3.95 -13.84
C ALA A 81 -18.97 4.78 -14.38
N HIS A 82 -18.67 5.74 -15.25
CA HIS A 82 -19.65 6.59 -15.90
C HIS A 82 -19.55 6.42 -17.41
N ARG A 83 -20.65 6.02 -18.04
CA ARG A 83 -20.72 5.84 -19.49
C ARG A 83 -21.02 7.18 -20.14
N LEU A 84 -20.13 7.60 -21.04
CA LEU A 84 -20.26 8.84 -21.78
C LEU A 84 -21.43 8.75 -22.76
N ASP A 85 -22.12 9.86 -22.97
CA ASP A 85 -23.23 10.05 -23.91
C ASP A 85 -22.83 10.91 -25.13
N LEU A 86 -21.54 11.23 -25.24
CA LEU A 86 -20.99 12.13 -26.26
C LEU A 86 -20.65 11.45 -27.59
N PHE A 87 -20.53 10.12 -27.59
CA PHE A 87 -20.15 9.30 -28.74
C PHE A 87 -21.14 8.14 -28.90
N ASP A 88 -21.38 7.68 -30.13
CA ASP A 88 -22.24 6.52 -30.40
C ASP A 88 -21.61 5.22 -29.87
N GLU A 89 -20.28 5.20 -29.71
CA GLU A 89 -19.53 4.08 -29.16
C GLU A 89 -19.61 4.01 -27.62
N PRO A 90 -19.65 2.79 -27.04
CA PRO A 90 -19.77 2.58 -25.60
C PRO A 90 -18.46 2.88 -24.86
N PHE A 91 -18.12 4.16 -24.68
CA PHE A 91 -17.00 4.60 -23.85
C PHE A 91 -17.43 4.92 -22.40
N ALA A 92 -16.60 4.55 -21.43
CA ALA A 92 -16.77 4.88 -20.02
C ALA A 92 -15.49 5.39 -19.38
N VAL A 93 -15.65 6.35 -18.48
CA VAL A 93 -14.61 6.75 -17.53
C VAL A 93 -14.79 5.94 -16.26
N THR A 94 -13.71 5.38 -15.73
CA THR A 94 -13.72 4.66 -14.46
C THR A 94 -12.83 5.37 -13.46
N ALA A 95 -13.23 5.34 -12.19
CA ALA A 95 -12.41 5.75 -11.07
C ALA A 95 -12.54 4.73 -9.93
N GLY A 96 -11.53 4.67 -9.07
CA GLY A 96 -11.53 3.80 -7.92
C GLY A 96 -10.66 4.33 -6.81
N TYR A 97 -11.00 3.98 -5.58
CA TYR A 97 -10.29 4.32 -4.37
C TYR A 97 -10.29 3.12 -3.42
N ALA A 98 -9.20 2.90 -2.71
CA ALA A 98 -9.10 1.88 -1.68
C ALA A 98 -8.29 2.34 -0.47
N TYR A 99 -8.67 1.81 0.68
CA TYR A 99 -8.03 2.03 1.96
C TYR A 99 -7.59 0.69 2.55
N GLY A 100 -6.28 0.55 2.78
CA GLY A 100 -5.64 -0.66 3.27
C GLY A 100 -5.44 -0.72 4.80
N GLY A 101 -5.71 0.38 5.51
CA GLY A 101 -5.29 0.57 6.91
C GLY A 101 -4.12 1.55 7.02
N GLY A 102 -3.94 2.15 8.20
CA GLY A 102 -2.85 3.11 8.45
C GLY A 102 -2.86 4.27 7.46
N GLU A 103 -1.71 4.49 6.80
CA GLU A 103 -1.48 5.49 5.75
C GLU A 103 -1.62 4.92 4.33
N SER A 104 -2.03 3.66 4.19
CA SER A 104 -2.14 3.00 2.88
C SER A 104 -3.44 3.37 2.17
N HIS A 105 -3.34 4.36 1.28
CA HIS A 105 -4.41 4.80 0.38
C HIS A 105 -4.01 4.57 -1.07
N ALA A 106 -4.96 4.17 -1.91
CA ALA A 106 -4.73 4.00 -3.34
C ALA A 106 -5.90 4.59 -4.13
N ALA A 107 -5.60 5.13 -5.32
CA ALA A 107 -6.61 5.61 -6.26
C ALA A 107 -6.25 5.22 -7.70
N ARG A 108 -7.27 5.06 -8.55
CA ARG A 108 -7.12 4.80 -9.99
C ARG A 108 -8.13 5.60 -10.81
N ILE A 109 -7.74 5.96 -12.01
CA ILE A 109 -8.61 6.53 -13.06
C ILE A 109 -8.28 5.79 -14.37
N GLY A 110 -9.27 5.54 -15.21
CA GLY A 110 -9.05 4.89 -16.50
C GLY A 110 -10.22 5.03 -17.46
N LEU A 111 -10.04 4.52 -18.67
CA LEU A 111 -11.04 4.46 -19.73
C LEU A 111 -11.38 3.00 -20.04
N ALA A 112 -12.63 2.73 -20.37
CA ALA A 112 -13.13 1.43 -20.80
C ALA A 112 -14.04 1.61 -22.03
N GLY A 113 -14.00 0.66 -22.97
CA GLY A 113 -14.89 0.67 -24.14
C GLY A 113 -14.70 -0.56 -25.01
N GLU A 114 -15.57 -0.69 -26.01
CA GLU A 114 -15.54 -1.74 -27.05
C GLU A 114 -15.65 -1.11 -28.45
N PHE A 115 -15.22 -1.84 -29.48
CA PHE A 115 -15.27 -1.43 -30.89
C PHE A 115 -15.72 -2.58 -31.78
#